data_AF-A0A535T9F5-F1
#
_entry.id   AF-A0A535T9F5-F1
#
_cell.length_a   1.000
_cell.length_b   1.000
_cell.length_c   1.000
_cell.angle_alpha   90.00
_cell.angle_beta   90.00
_cell.angle_gamma   90.00
#
_symmetry.space_group_name_H-M   'P 1'
#
loop_
_entity.id
_entity.type
_entity.pdbx_description
1 polymer ?
#
loop_
_entity_poly.entity_id
_entity_poly.type
_entity_poly.pdbx_seq_one_letter_code
_entity_poly.pdbx_strand_id
1 'polypeptide(L)' 'GTSQSVTASVPLAEMFGYATELRSMTSGRATYSMEFSHYAELPGNLAEAVGRRTTSRSQ' A
#
# COMPACT_ATOMS: atom_id res chain seq x y z
N GLY A 1 -6.64 -23.33 16.23
CA GLY A 1 -6.96 -21.97 15.74
C GLY A 1 -7.05 -22.03 14.23
N THR A 2 -8.13 -21.52 13.66
CA THR A 2 -8.34 -21.47 12.21
C THR A 2 -7.56 -20.29 11.63
N SER A 3 -6.61 -20.56 10.73
CA SER A 3 -5.90 -19.51 9.98
C SER A 3 -6.74 -19.13 8.75
N GLN A 4 -6.83 -17.84 8.43
CA GLN A 4 -7.52 -17.36 7.22
C GLN A 4 -6.51 -16.74 6.26
N SER A 5 -6.69 -17.01 4.97
CA SER A 5 -5.90 -16.41 3.89
C SER A 5 -6.74 -15.34 3.19
N VAL A 6 -6.15 -14.18 2.95
CA VAL A 6 -6.79 -13.04 2.29
C VAL A 6 -5.90 -12.59 1.13
N THR A 7 -6.49 -12.47 -0.06
CA THR A 7 -5.82 -11.94 -1.25
C THR A 7 -6.48 -10.62 -1.62
N ALA A 8 -5.68 -9.56 -1.78
CA ALA A 8 -6.17 -8.24 -2.12
C ALA A 8 -5.16 -7.54 -3.06
N SER A 9 -5.69 -6.66 -3.91
CA SER A 9 -4.87 -5.73 -4.71
C SER A 9 -4.87 -4.37 -4.03
N VAL A 10 -3.69 -3.87 -3.74
CA VAL A 10 -3.50 -2.62 -3.01
C VAL A 10 -2.45 -1.75 -3.71
N PRO A 11 -2.60 -0.42 -3.72
CA PRO A 11 -1.57 0.47 -4.25
C PRO A 11 -0.28 0.31 -3.45
N LEU A 12 0.85 0.15 -4.14
CA LEU A 12 2.16 0.00 -3.48
C LEU A 12 2.48 1.18 -2.53
N ALA A 13 1.99 2.38 -2.86
CA ALA A 13 2.17 3.59 -2.05
C ALA A 13 1.56 3.46 -0.63
N GLU A 14 0.54 2.63 -0.44
CA GLU A 14 -0.12 2.41 0.85
C GLU A 14 0.54 1.30 1.69
N MET A 15 1.47 0.53 1.10
CA MET A 15 2.15 -0.56 1.82
C MET A 15 3.25 -0.08 2.76
N PHE A 16 3.58 1.21 2.74
CA PHE A 16 4.52 1.80 3.68
C PHE A 16 3.94 1.77 5.10
N GLY A 17 4.57 1.00 6.00
CA GLY A 17 4.11 0.83 7.38
C GLY A 17 3.18 -0.37 7.61
N TYR A 18 2.68 -1.00 6.54
CA TYR A 18 1.75 -2.13 6.63
C TYR A 18 2.28 -3.30 7.48
N ALA A 19 3.58 -3.61 7.38
CA ALA A 19 4.20 -4.70 8.16
C ALA A 19 4.08 -4.47 9.68
N THR A 20 4.21 -3.21 10.13
CA THR A 20 4.12 -2.84 11.54
C THR A 20 2.67 -2.90 12.02
N GLU A 21 1.74 -2.43 11.20
CA GLU A 21 0.31 -2.46 11.49
C GLU A 21 -0.20 -3.90 11.58
N LEU A 22 0.12 -4.75 10.59
CA LEU A 22 -0.24 -6.17 10.58
C LEU A 22 0.28 -6.90 11.82
N ARG A 23 1.53 -6.62 12.23
CA ARG A 23 2.10 -7.20 13.44
C ARG A 23 1.30 -6.79 14.69
N SER A 24 0.89 -5.53 14.75
CA SER A 24 0.12 -4.99 15.89
C SER A 24 -1.27 -5.61 15.95
N MET A 25 -1.96 -5.71 14.80
CA MET A 25 -3.31 -6.30 14.70
C MET A 25 -3.34 -7.80 15.02
N THR A 26 -2.30 -8.53 14.64
CA THR A 26 -2.26 -10.00 14.73
C THR A 26 -1.42 -10.52 15.88
N SER A 27 -1.03 -9.62 16.80
CA SER A 27 -0.12 -9.93 17.91
C SER A 27 1.16 -10.64 17.43
N GLY A 28 1.64 -10.24 16.25
CA GLY A 28 2.83 -10.77 15.59
C GLY A 28 2.72 -12.17 15.01
N ARG A 29 1.51 -12.68 14.78
CA ARG A 29 1.30 -14.05 14.27
C ARG A 29 1.05 -14.12 12.77
N ALA A 30 0.64 -13.03 12.13
CA ALA A 30 0.39 -13.05 10.68
C ALA A 30 1.65 -12.81 9.86
N THR A 31 1.64 -13.41 8.68
CA THR A 31 2.63 -13.23 7.63
C THR A 31 1.93 -12.66 6.40
N TYR A 32 2.68 -11.96 5.55
CA TYR A 32 2.17 -11.46 4.28
C TYR A 32 3.24 -11.64 3.19
N SER A 33 2.80 -11.67 1.94
CA SER A 33 3.66 -11.63 0.76
C SER A 33 3.11 -10.59 -0.20
N MET A 34 4.00 -9.94 -0.94
CA MET A 34 3.65 -8.95 -1.96
C MET A 34 4.32 -9.31 -3.27
N GLU A 35 3.56 -9.26 -4.36
CA GLU A 35 4.05 -9.41 -5.72
C GLU A 35 3.50 -8.27 -6.57
N PHE A 36 4.32 -7.76 -7.49
CA PHE A 36 3.87 -6.77 -8.45
C PHE A 36 2.83 -7.39 -9.38
N SER A 37 1.65 -6.76 -9.50
CA SER A 37 0.60 -7.23 -10.41
C SER A 37 0.53 -6.41 -11.70
N HIS A 38 0.22 -5.12 -11.60
CA HIS A 38 0.05 -4.22 -12.75
C HIS A 38 0.11 -2.74 -12.32
N TYR A 39 0.18 -1.86 -13.32
CA TYR A 39 -0.07 -0.43 -13.13
C TYR A 39 -1.57 -0.16 -13.26
N ALA A 40 -2.09 0.66 -12.36
CA ALA A 40 -3.46 1.16 -12.40
C ALA A 40 -3.44 2.69 -12.44
N GLU A 41 -4.44 3.28 -13.08
CA GLU A 41 -4.59 4.74 -13.09
C GLU A 41 -4.87 5.26 -11.68
N LEU A 42 -4.22 6.39 -11.35
CA LEU A 42 -4.52 7.06 -10.09
C LEU A 42 -5.89 7.75 -10.21
N PRO A 43 -6.74 7.67 -9.16
CA PRO A 43 -7.91 8.53 -9.04
C PRO A 43 -7.53 10.00 -9.24
N GLY A 44 -8.35 10.77 -9.97
CA GLY A 44 -8.00 12.12 -10.43
C GLY A 44 -7.56 13.07 -9.31
N ASN A 45 -8.19 12.98 -8.12
CA ASN A 45 -7.82 13.76 -6.94
C ASN A 45 -6.40 13.46 -6.42
N LEU A 46 -5.95 12.20 -6.51
CA LEU A 46 -4.61 11.78 -6.11
C LEU A 46 -3.58 12.07 -7.20
N ALA A 47 -3.95 11.91 -8.47
CA ALA A 47 -3.10 12.24 -9.61
C ALA A 47 -2.68 13.72 -9.57
N GLU A 48 -3.62 14.63 -9.32
CA GLU A 48 -3.31 16.06 -9.16
C GLU A 48 -2.39 16.32 -7.97
N ALA A 49 -2.61 15.65 -6.83
CA ALA A 49 -1.78 15.82 -5.64
C ALA A 49 -0.33 15.37 -5.88
N VAL A 50 -0.13 14.27 -6.62
CA VAL A 50 1.20 13.79 -7.00
C VAL A 50 1.87 14.76 -7.98
N GLY A 51 1.16 15.21 -9.02
CA GLY A 51 1.69 16.17 -9.99
C GLY A 51 2.11 17.50 -9.36
N ARG A 52 1.38 17.99 -8.37
CA ARG A 52 1.77 19.19 -7.61
C ARG A 52 3.04 18.97 -6.77
N ARG A 53 3.18 17.80 -6.11
CA ARG A 53 4.33 17.47 -5.26
C ARG A 53 5.63 17.28 -6.05
N THR A 54 5.58 16.77 -7.28
CA THR A 54 6.78 16.60 -8.11
C THR A 54 7.26 17.91 -8.70
N THR A 55 6.33 18.81 -9.05
CA THR A 55 6.63 20.10 -9.69
C THR A 55 7.27 21.12 -8.72
N SER A 56 7.00 21.00 -7.41
CA SER A 56 7.54 21.93 -6.39
C SER A 56 9.01 21.71 -6.04
N ARG A 57 9.70 20.69 -6.59
CA ARG A 57 11.14 20.46 -6.37
C ARG A 57 12.05 21.17 -7.39
N SER A 58 11.47 21.93 -8.33
CA SER A 58 12.21 22.61 -9.39
C SER A 58 12.34 24.14 -9.24
N GLN A 59 12.08 24.69 -8.05
CA GLN A 59 12.35 26.10 -7.72
C GLN A 59 13.29 26.19 -6.51
#